data_AF-A0A0N0ZU91-F1
#
_entry.id   AF-A0A0N0ZU91-F1
#
_cell.length_a   1.000
_cell.length_b   1.000
_cell.length_c   1.000
_cell.angle_alpha   90.00
_cell.angle_beta   90.00
_cell.angle_gamma   90.00
#
_symmetry.space_group_name_H-M   'P 1'
#
loop_
_entity.id
_entity.type
_entity.pdbx_description
1 polymer ?
#
loop_
_entity_poly.entity_id
_entity_poly.type
_entity_poly.pdbx_seq_one_letter_code
_entity_poly.pdbx_strand_id
1 'polypeptide(L)'
;MMIEKLKNAIFNISDFEYINFVQNSKSIKFIYHDVIVYGYEDSISVFYDDAEMGVLTKLKSINKKNSLKTFNDISNALDYMKYLSKVTSEVKYASYHYFLHRLKEIEFNYTYFSFGLVGSYPNYSKESLSIRCDFGGLSIMNKQVKYNCLIIFNNEGSCKFSFYPEKPGWNEEKICPKRDVDK
;
A
#
# COMPACT_ATOMS: atom_id res chain seq x y z
N MET A 1 15.03 -17.49 19.09
CA MET A 1 15.62 -17.64 17.74
C MET A 1 14.59 -17.19 16.70
N MET A 2 14.86 -16.13 15.93
CA MET A 2 13.90 -15.57 14.95
C MET A 2 13.60 -16.57 13.82
N ILE A 3 14.61 -17.30 13.35
CA ILE A 3 14.49 -18.31 12.30
C ILE A 3 13.45 -19.39 12.68
N GLU A 4 13.50 -19.95 13.90
CA GLU A 4 12.51 -20.96 14.33
C GLU A 4 11.11 -20.40 14.48
N LYS A 5 10.99 -19.18 15.01
CA LYS A 5 9.68 -18.51 15.10
C LYS A 5 9.10 -18.25 13.71
N LEU A 6 9.94 -17.84 12.77
CA LEU A 6 9.54 -17.60 11.37
C LEU A 6 9.12 -18.91 10.70
N LYS A 7 9.88 -19.99 10.87
CA LYS A 7 9.47 -21.34 10.41
C LYS A 7 8.08 -21.71 10.90
N ASN A 8 7.87 -21.66 12.22
CA ASN A 8 6.58 -22.00 12.82
C ASN A 8 5.44 -21.14 12.27
N ALA A 9 5.70 -19.85 12.02
CA ALA A 9 4.70 -18.96 11.47
C ALA A 9 4.37 -19.30 9.99
N ILE A 10 5.37 -19.68 9.18
CA ILE A 10 5.18 -20.11 7.79
C ILE A 10 4.37 -21.41 7.73
N PHE A 11 4.67 -22.39 8.60
CA PHE A 11 3.95 -23.66 8.67
C PHE A 11 2.45 -23.51 8.98
N ASN A 12 2.05 -22.37 9.56
CA ASN A 12 0.66 -22.05 9.85
C ASN A 12 -0.07 -21.29 8.73
N ILE A 13 0.59 -21.04 7.59
CA ILE A 13 -0.04 -20.42 6.42
C ILE A 13 -0.70 -21.54 5.61
N SER A 14 -2.03 -21.50 5.51
CA SER A 14 -2.84 -22.58 4.92
C SER A 14 -2.50 -22.90 3.46
N ASP A 15 -2.06 -21.90 2.70
CA ASP A 15 -1.87 -21.99 1.25
C ASP A 15 -0.38 -21.96 0.87
N PHE A 16 0.51 -22.30 1.80
CA PHE A 16 1.95 -22.27 1.55
C PHE A 16 2.41 -23.48 0.73
N GLU A 17 2.93 -23.23 -0.47
CA GLU A 17 3.60 -24.25 -1.28
C GLU A 17 5.09 -24.31 -0.93
N TYR A 18 5.61 -25.51 -0.63
CA TYR A 18 7.00 -25.73 -0.25
C TYR A 18 8.03 -25.56 -1.39
N ILE A 19 7.59 -25.04 -2.53
CA ILE A 19 8.44 -24.83 -3.69
C ILE A 19 9.38 -23.66 -3.36
N ASN A 20 10.68 -23.84 -3.61
CA ASN A 20 11.75 -22.84 -3.36
C ASN A 20 12.04 -22.50 -1.89
N PHE A 21 11.77 -23.43 -0.96
CA PHE A 21 12.26 -23.33 0.41
C PHE A 21 13.74 -23.75 0.52
N VAL A 22 14.61 -22.84 0.98
CA VAL A 22 16.04 -23.10 1.19
C VAL A 22 16.42 -22.67 2.60
N GLN A 23 17.12 -23.53 3.33
CA GLN A 23 17.55 -23.23 4.70
C GLN A 23 19.00 -23.66 4.93
N ASN A 24 19.73 -22.86 5.70
CA ASN A 24 21.00 -23.24 6.32
C ASN A 24 20.99 -22.85 7.81
N SER A 25 22.13 -22.97 8.50
CA SER A 25 22.22 -22.68 9.94
C SER A 25 22.00 -21.21 10.30
N LYS A 26 22.16 -20.27 9.34
CA LYS A 26 22.13 -18.82 9.57
C LYS A 26 20.98 -18.10 8.87
N SER A 27 20.29 -18.76 7.96
CA SER A 27 19.25 -18.14 7.14
C SER A 27 18.21 -19.12 6.65
N ILE A 28 17.03 -18.59 6.39
CA ILE A 28 15.92 -19.25 5.72
C ILE A 28 15.47 -18.38 4.55
N LYS A 29 15.20 -19.00 3.42
CA LYS A 29 14.63 -18.37 2.24
C LYS A 29 13.39 -19.17 1.83
N PHE A 30 12.33 -18.46 1.50
CA PHE A 30 11.18 -19.07 0.85
C PHE A 30 10.52 -18.07 -0.10
N ILE A 31 9.66 -18.59 -0.96
CA ILE A 31 8.85 -17.80 -1.87
C ILE A 31 7.38 -18.05 -1.52
N TYR A 32 6.61 -16.96 -1.41
CA TYR A 32 5.17 -17.01 -1.22
C TYR A 32 4.48 -16.29 -2.39
N HIS A 33 3.81 -17.05 -3.26
CA HIS A 33 3.42 -16.61 -4.61
C HIS A 33 4.64 -16.08 -5.38
N ASP A 34 4.75 -14.77 -5.60
CA ASP A 34 5.92 -14.14 -6.26
C ASP A 34 6.82 -13.38 -5.27
N VAL A 35 6.55 -13.47 -3.96
CA VAL A 35 7.25 -12.70 -2.93
C VAL A 35 8.35 -13.52 -2.31
N ILE A 36 9.57 -13.02 -2.37
CA ILE A 36 10.74 -13.61 -1.72
C ILE A 36 10.82 -13.12 -0.28
N VAL A 37 11.01 -14.06 0.63
CA VAL A 37 11.31 -13.79 2.03
C VAL A 37 12.64 -14.41 2.40
N TYR A 38 13.53 -13.59 2.96
CA TYR A 38 14.81 -13.97 3.52
C TYR A 38 14.83 -13.68 5.02
N GLY A 39 14.83 -14.71 5.85
CA GLY A 39 15.03 -14.60 7.29
C GLY A 39 16.48 -14.84 7.69
N TYR A 40 17.00 -13.97 8.55
CA TYR A 40 18.28 -14.08 9.24
C TYR A 40 18.02 -14.21 10.76
N GLU A 41 19.08 -14.28 11.56
CA GLU A 41 18.95 -14.39 13.03
C GLU A 41 18.24 -13.19 13.67
N ASP A 42 18.44 -11.99 13.13
CA ASP A 42 17.97 -10.72 13.72
C ASP A 42 17.00 -9.95 12.82
N SER A 43 16.79 -10.38 11.57
CA SER A 43 15.98 -9.62 10.62
C SER A 43 15.31 -10.49 9.57
N ILE A 44 14.25 -9.97 8.96
CA ILE A 44 13.48 -10.60 7.91
C ILE A 44 13.34 -9.60 6.77
N SER A 45 13.85 -9.94 5.61
CA SER A 45 13.72 -9.14 4.39
C SER A 45 12.64 -9.73 3.50
N VAL A 46 11.74 -8.89 3.01
CA VAL A 46 10.61 -9.26 2.16
C VAL A 46 10.63 -8.38 0.92
N PHE A 47 10.59 -8.98 -0.27
CA PHE A 47 10.67 -8.25 -1.54
C PHE A 47 10.15 -9.07 -2.73
N TYR A 48 9.95 -8.39 -3.86
CA TYR A 48 9.69 -8.97 -5.18
C TYR A 48 10.91 -8.74 -6.07
N ASP A 49 11.32 -9.74 -6.85
CA ASP A 49 12.45 -9.64 -7.78
C ASP A 49 12.07 -10.34 -9.09
N ASP A 50 11.80 -9.56 -10.13
CA ASP A 50 11.36 -10.02 -11.45
C ASP A 50 12.44 -10.86 -12.15
N ALA A 51 13.72 -10.52 -11.95
CA ALA A 51 14.84 -11.30 -12.48
C ALA A 51 14.93 -12.69 -11.85
N GLU A 52 14.61 -12.80 -10.56
CA GLU A 52 14.65 -14.08 -9.83
C GLU A 52 13.42 -14.94 -10.10
N MET A 53 12.23 -14.33 -10.25
CA MET A 53 11.00 -15.07 -10.52
C MET A 53 10.91 -15.56 -11.98
N GLY A 54 11.68 -14.97 -12.91
CA GLY A 54 11.57 -15.27 -14.33
C GLY A 54 10.21 -14.88 -14.95
N VAL A 55 9.41 -14.11 -14.21
CA VAL A 55 8.09 -13.66 -14.63
C VAL A 55 8.24 -12.29 -15.28
N LEU A 56 7.99 -12.23 -16.59
CA LEU A 56 7.67 -10.99 -17.31
C LEU A 56 6.29 -10.53 -16.84
N THR A 57 6.18 -10.03 -15.62
CA THR A 57 4.91 -9.48 -15.13
C THR A 57 4.53 -8.29 -16.03
N LYS A 58 3.24 -8.17 -16.34
CA LYS A 58 2.68 -6.97 -16.99
C LYS A 58 2.90 -5.68 -16.16
N LEU A 59 3.34 -5.84 -14.92
CA LEU A 59 3.57 -4.81 -13.93
C LEU A 59 5.02 -4.30 -14.00
N LYS A 60 5.35 -3.52 -15.03
CA LYS A 60 6.68 -2.87 -15.19
C LYS A 60 7.12 -1.99 -14.00
N SER A 61 6.22 -1.71 -13.06
CA SER A 61 6.41 -0.73 -12.00
C SER A 61 6.89 -1.30 -10.66
N ILE A 62 6.98 -2.63 -10.47
CA ILE A 62 7.40 -3.25 -9.21
C ILE A 62 8.72 -4.00 -9.40
N ASN A 63 9.69 -3.77 -8.52
CA ASN A 63 11.00 -4.43 -8.55
C ASN A 63 11.58 -4.53 -7.13
N LYS A 64 12.76 -5.13 -7.00
CA LYS A 64 13.42 -5.29 -5.69
C LYS A 64 13.69 -3.96 -4.99
N LYS A 65 14.10 -2.93 -5.72
CA LYS A 65 14.44 -1.62 -5.14
C LYS A 65 13.24 -0.98 -4.44
N ASN A 66 12.05 -1.02 -5.04
CA ASN A 66 10.87 -0.36 -4.47
C ASN A 66 10.05 -1.25 -3.53
N SER A 67 10.20 -2.58 -3.61
CA SER A 67 9.48 -3.53 -2.76
C SER A 67 10.27 -4.01 -1.53
N LEU A 68 11.58 -3.81 -1.47
CA LEU A 68 12.39 -4.31 -0.35
C LEU A 68 12.08 -3.60 0.96
N LYS A 69 11.67 -4.38 1.96
CA LYS A 69 11.63 -3.96 3.37
C LYS A 69 12.23 -5.02 4.28
N THR A 70 12.87 -4.54 5.35
CA THR A 70 13.47 -5.36 6.39
C THR A 70 12.75 -5.11 7.71
N PHE A 71 12.45 -6.19 8.43
CA PHE A 71 11.66 -6.21 9.65
C PHE A 71 12.40 -6.96 10.75
N ASN A 72 12.22 -6.52 11.99
CA ASN A 72 12.69 -7.23 13.17
C ASN A 72 11.53 -7.96 13.89
N ASP A 73 10.32 -7.85 13.35
CA ASP A 73 9.11 -8.47 13.86
C ASP A 73 8.48 -9.37 12.79
N ILE A 74 8.10 -10.60 13.18
CA ILE A 74 7.58 -11.61 12.26
C ILE A 74 6.18 -11.24 11.78
N SER A 75 5.32 -10.72 12.65
CA SER A 75 3.94 -10.37 12.27
C SER A 75 3.95 -9.31 11.17
N ASN A 76 4.71 -8.23 11.38
CA ASN A 76 4.87 -7.17 10.40
C ASN A 76 5.47 -7.66 9.08
N ALA A 77 6.43 -8.58 9.12
CA ALA A 77 7.00 -9.18 7.92
C ALA A 77 5.96 -9.99 7.14
N LEU A 78 5.14 -10.79 7.83
CA LEU A 78 4.09 -11.61 7.21
C LEU A 78 2.95 -10.75 6.66
N ASP A 79 2.56 -9.70 7.36
CA ASP A 79 1.55 -8.75 6.88
C ASP A 79 2.04 -8.03 5.61
N TYR A 80 3.31 -7.63 5.59
CA TYR A 80 3.90 -7.03 4.41
C TYR A 80 4.06 -8.02 3.25
N MET A 81 4.42 -9.27 3.53
CA MET A 81 4.48 -10.34 2.53
C MET A 81 3.10 -10.57 1.89
N LYS A 82 2.03 -10.68 2.68
CA LYS A 82 0.66 -10.80 2.18
C LYS A 82 0.24 -9.59 1.37
N TYR A 83 0.59 -8.38 1.81
CA TYR A 83 0.38 -7.16 1.03
C TYR A 83 1.12 -7.23 -0.32
N LEU A 84 2.39 -7.63 -0.31
CA LEU A 84 3.20 -7.66 -1.54
C LEU A 84 2.72 -8.75 -2.51
N SER A 85 2.17 -9.85 -2.02
CA SER A 85 1.50 -10.86 -2.85
C SER A 85 0.28 -10.28 -3.57
N LYS A 86 -0.47 -9.36 -2.95
CA LYS A 86 -1.52 -8.60 -3.65
C LYS A 86 -0.96 -7.61 -4.65
N VAL A 87 0.17 -6.97 -4.34
CA VAL A 87 0.86 -6.05 -5.25
C VAL A 87 1.30 -6.76 -6.54
N THR A 88 1.75 -8.02 -6.46
CA THR A 88 2.19 -8.78 -7.66
C THR A 88 1.04 -9.36 -8.47
N SER A 89 -0.14 -9.55 -7.86
CA SER A 89 -1.30 -10.17 -8.50
C SER A 89 -2.39 -9.18 -8.97
N GLU A 90 -2.52 -8.02 -8.31
CA GLU A 90 -3.60 -7.06 -8.56
C GLU A 90 -3.06 -5.67 -8.97
N VAL A 91 -3.47 -5.17 -10.15
CA VAL A 91 -2.98 -3.90 -10.71
C VAL A 91 -3.25 -2.67 -9.83
N LYS A 92 -4.36 -2.65 -9.07
CA LYS A 92 -4.65 -1.55 -8.14
C LYS A 92 -3.59 -1.45 -7.03
N TYR A 93 -3.18 -2.59 -6.48
CA TYR A 93 -2.17 -2.66 -5.42
C TYR A 93 -0.78 -2.34 -5.99
N ALA A 94 -0.47 -2.81 -7.20
CA ALA A 94 0.73 -2.43 -7.93
C ALA A 94 0.83 -0.91 -8.14
N SER A 95 -0.26 -0.29 -8.62
CA SER A 95 -0.34 1.15 -8.88
C SER A 95 -0.19 1.96 -7.59
N TYR A 96 -0.86 1.53 -6.52
CA TYR A 96 -0.75 2.13 -5.20
C TYR A 96 0.67 2.03 -4.63
N HIS A 97 1.29 0.85 -4.71
CA HIS A 97 2.64 0.62 -4.23
C HIS A 97 3.66 1.52 -4.93
N TYR A 98 3.55 1.61 -6.26
CA TYR A 98 4.39 2.50 -7.06
C TYR A 98 4.19 3.97 -6.69
N PHE A 99 2.94 4.40 -6.50
CA PHE A 99 2.62 5.76 -6.04
C PHE A 99 3.30 6.10 -4.70
N LEU A 100 3.22 5.20 -3.71
CA LEU A 100 3.90 5.38 -2.41
C LEU A 100 5.42 5.54 -2.57
N HIS A 101 6.03 4.70 -3.40
CA HIS A 101 7.46 4.78 -3.68
C HIS A 101 7.82 6.14 -4.31
N ARG A 102 7.04 6.60 -5.30
CA ARG A 102 7.26 7.89 -5.95
C ARG A 102 7.07 9.07 -5.00
N LEU A 103 6.09 9.03 -4.11
CA LEU A 103 5.91 10.05 -3.08
C LEU A 103 7.12 10.17 -2.17
N LYS A 104 7.72 9.04 -1.78
CA LYS A 104 8.95 9.02 -0.97
C LYS A 104 10.14 9.57 -1.74
N GLU A 105 10.31 9.21 -3.01
CA GLU A 105 11.43 9.68 -3.85
C GLU A 105 11.41 11.20 -4.07
N ILE A 106 10.23 11.83 -4.11
CA ILE A 106 10.10 13.29 -4.26
C ILE A 106 10.02 14.02 -2.92
N GLU A 107 10.20 13.31 -1.80
CA GLU A 107 10.15 13.86 -0.44
C GLU A 107 8.88 14.69 -0.17
N PHE A 108 7.73 14.20 -0.64
CA PHE A 108 6.48 14.95 -0.54
C PHE A 108 6.09 15.18 0.92
N ASN A 109 5.93 16.45 1.32
CA ASN A 109 5.64 16.81 2.71
C ASN A 109 4.12 16.84 2.97
N TYR A 110 3.66 15.89 3.79
CA TYR A 110 2.27 15.76 4.22
C TYR A 110 2.21 15.40 5.71
N THR A 111 1.17 15.84 6.42
CA THR A 111 0.94 15.50 7.84
C THR A 111 -0.18 14.49 8.04
N TYR A 112 -0.99 14.25 7.00
CA TYR A 112 -2.05 13.26 7.01
C TYR A 112 -1.95 12.34 5.79
N PHE A 113 -2.09 11.04 6.04
CA PHE A 113 -2.14 10.01 5.02
C PHE A 113 -3.04 8.87 5.50
N SER A 114 -4.00 8.46 4.68
CA SER A 114 -4.87 7.32 4.97
C SER A 114 -5.01 6.38 3.78
N PHE A 115 -5.39 5.14 4.09
CA PHE A 115 -5.61 4.06 3.14
C PHE A 115 -6.90 3.33 3.52
N GLY A 116 -7.76 3.08 2.55
CA GLY A 116 -8.96 2.28 2.73
C GLY A 116 -9.40 1.61 1.44
N LEU A 117 -10.09 0.49 1.57
CA LEU A 117 -10.82 -0.11 0.45
C LEU A 117 -12.20 0.52 0.36
N VAL A 118 -12.59 0.96 -0.83
CA VAL A 118 -13.90 1.57 -1.09
C VAL A 118 -14.60 0.85 -2.23
N GLY A 119 -15.92 0.72 -2.13
CA GLY A 119 -16.78 0.12 -3.14
C GLY A 119 -18.09 0.87 -3.24
N SER A 120 -18.78 0.70 -4.37
CA SER A 120 -20.12 1.26 -4.60
C SER A 120 -21.15 0.16 -4.39
N TYR A 121 -22.16 0.41 -3.55
CA TYR A 121 -23.36 -0.43 -3.48
C TYR A 121 -24.03 -0.53 -4.87
N PRO A 122 -24.57 -1.68 -5.29
CA PRO A 122 -24.75 -2.94 -4.54
C PRO A 122 -23.58 -3.93 -4.66
N ASN A 123 -22.63 -3.72 -5.57
CA ASN A 123 -21.59 -4.70 -5.89
C ASN A 123 -20.38 -4.62 -4.96
N TYR A 124 -20.55 -4.97 -3.69
CA TYR A 124 -19.46 -5.21 -2.74
C TYR A 124 -18.88 -6.61 -2.91
N SER A 125 -18.02 -6.79 -3.91
CA SER A 125 -17.13 -7.96 -3.99
C SER A 125 -15.71 -7.48 -3.68
N LYS A 126 -14.87 -8.32 -3.04
CA LYS A 126 -13.45 -7.95 -2.81
C LYS A 126 -12.73 -7.58 -4.12
N GLU A 127 -13.14 -8.23 -5.20
CA GLU A 127 -12.65 -8.03 -6.57
C GLU A 127 -13.09 -6.70 -7.18
N SER A 128 -14.16 -6.06 -6.69
CA SER A 128 -14.66 -4.77 -7.17
C SER A 128 -14.26 -3.59 -6.30
N LEU A 129 -13.56 -3.81 -5.18
CA LEU A 129 -13.09 -2.73 -4.31
C LEU A 129 -11.91 -1.99 -4.94
N SER A 130 -11.96 -0.67 -4.89
CA SER A 130 -10.85 0.24 -5.25
C SER A 130 -10.05 0.62 -4.01
N ILE A 131 -8.78 0.95 -4.20
CA ILE A 131 -7.95 1.53 -3.13
C ILE A 131 -8.19 3.03 -3.12
N ARG A 132 -8.68 3.55 -2.01
CA ARG A 132 -8.77 4.98 -1.71
C ARG A 132 -7.61 5.39 -0.83
N CYS A 133 -6.95 6.47 -1.22
CA CYS A 133 -5.90 7.10 -0.45
C CYS A 133 -6.19 8.60 -0.35
N ASP A 134 -6.30 9.09 0.89
CA ASP A 134 -6.46 10.51 1.18
C ASP A 134 -5.17 11.02 1.81
N PHE A 135 -4.71 12.20 1.37
CA PHE A 135 -3.54 12.86 1.94
C PHE A 135 -3.78 14.36 2.09
N GLY A 136 -3.31 14.91 3.19
CA GLY A 136 -3.69 16.24 3.66
C GLY A 136 -2.61 16.91 4.48
N GLY A 137 -2.86 18.17 4.84
CA GLY A 137 -1.87 19.01 5.54
C GLY A 137 -0.61 19.22 4.69
N LEU A 138 -0.79 19.42 3.39
CA LEU A 138 0.29 19.58 2.42
C LEU A 138 0.95 20.95 2.58
N SER A 139 2.27 21.00 2.45
CA SER A 139 3.02 22.25 2.50
C SER A 139 3.92 22.40 1.28
N ILE A 140 3.84 23.56 0.60
CA ILE A 140 4.70 23.93 -0.53
C ILE A 140 5.43 25.20 -0.16
N MET A 141 6.77 25.20 -0.20
CA MET A 141 7.60 26.35 0.21
C MET A 141 7.20 26.92 1.59
N ASN A 142 6.98 26.03 2.57
CA ASN A 142 6.50 26.35 3.93
C ASN A 142 5.13 27.03 4.02
N LYS A 143 4.31 26.98 2.94
CA LYS A 143 2.92 27.43 2.96
C LYS A 143 1.97 26.24 2.92
N GLN A 144 1.05 26.18 3.88
CA GLN A 144 0.00 25.16 3.93
C GLN A 144 -0.96 25.32 2.75
N VAL A 145 -1.23 24.23 2.03
CA VAL A 145 -2.20 24.15 0.96
C VAL A 145 -3.59 23.98 1.56
N LYS A 146 -4.57 24.79 1.13
CA LYS A 146 -5.97 24.75 1.62
C LYS A 146 -6.80 23.57 1.08
N TYR A 147 -6.16 22.59 0.46
CA TYR A 147 -6.81 21.45 -0.19
C TYR A 147 -6.16 20.16 0.27
N ASN A 148 -7.01 19.19 0.56
CA ASN A 148 -6.63 17.79 0.67
C ASN A 148 -6.69 17.15 -0.71
N CYS A 149 -6.00 16.03 -0.84
CA CYS A 149 -5.90 15.25 -2.04
C CYS A 149 -6.49 13.86 -1.81
N LEU A 150 -7.15 13.35 -2.84
CA LEU A 150 -7.72 12.02 -2.88
C LEU A 150 -7.27 11.36 -4.17
N ILE A 151 -6.70 10.16 -4.07
CA ILE A 151 -6.47 9.28 -5.20
C ILE A 151 -7.22 7.95 -5.00
N ILE A 152 -7.89 7.49 -6.05
CA ILE A 152 -8.57 6.21 -6.10
C ILE A 152 -7.90 5.36 -7.18
N PHE A 153 -7.41 4.16 -6.82
CA PHE A 153 -6.87 3.17 -7.75
C PHE A 153 -7.90 2.07 -7.98
N ASN A 154 -8.36 1.93 -9.22
CA ASN A 154 -9.39 0.98 -9.60
C ASN A 154 -8.80 -0.35 -10.10
N ASN A 155 -9.65 -1.37 -10.18
CA ASN A 155 -9.26 -2.74 -10.54
C ASN A 155 -8.78 -2.91 -11.98
N GLU A 156 -9.25 -2.06 -12.88
CA GLU A 156 -8.82 -2.04 -14.28
C GLU A 156 -7.50 -1.28 -14.51
N GLY A 157 -6.86 -0.79 -13.44
CA GLY A 157 -5.60 -0.03 -13.51
C GLY A 157 -5.78 1.46 -13.80
N SER A 158 -7.02 1.95 -13.85
CA SER A 158 -7.30 3.39 -13.91
C SER A 158 -7.13 4.03 -12.53
N CYS A 159 -6.80 5.33 -12.51
CA CYS A 159 -6.80 6.10 -11.27
C CYS A 159 -7.61 7.40 -11.42
N LYS A 160 -8.27 7.81 -10.34
CA LYS A 160 -8.95 9.10 -10.25
C LYS A 160 -8.26 9.94 -9.18
N PHE A 161 -7.76 11.10 -9.59
CA PHE A 161 -7.18 12.07 -8.68
C PHE A 161 -8.14 13.24 -8.48
N SER A 162 -8.25 13.73 -7.25
CA SER A 162 -9.21 14.78 -6.88
C SER A 162 -8.67 15.63 -5.73
N PHE A 163 -9.06 16.90 -5.72
CA PHE A 163 -8.79 17.83 -4.63
C PHE A 163 -10.09 18.24 -3.96
N TYR A 164 -10.07 18.39 -2.64
CA TYR A 164 -11.20 18.91 -1.89
C TYR A 164 -10.71 19.88 -0.82
N PRO A 165 -11.47 20.95 -0.50
CA PRO A 165 -11.01 21.94 0.45
C PRO A 165 -10.90 21.34 1.86
N GLU A 166 -9.91 21.78 2.63
CA GLU A 166 -9.67 21.30 4.01
C GLU A 166 -10.86 21.59 4.93
N LYS A 167 -11.54 22.73 4.69
CA LYS A 167 -12.76 23.14 5.36
C LYS A 167 -13.90 23.24 4.34
N PRO A 168 -15.16 22.96 4.72
CA PRO A 168 -16.29 23.17 3.83
C PRO A 168 -16.30 24.63 3.35
N GLY A 169 -16.29 24.85 2.03
CA GLY A 169 -16.49 26.19 1.45
C GLY A 169 -17.92 26.73 1.59
N TRP A 170 -18.78 26.01 2.31
CA TRP A 170 -20.14 26.44 2.62
C TRP A 170 -20.04 27.53 3.69
N ASN A 171 -19.96 28.79 3.24
CA ASN A 171 -20.32 30.04 3.93
C ASN A 171 -19.29 31.19 3.84
N GLU A 172 -18.25 31.12 2.99
CA GLU A 172 -17.31 32.26 2.94
C GLU A 172 -17.82 33.50 2.16
N GLU A 173 -18.97 33.48 1.47
CA GLU A 173 -19.55 34.71 0.86
C GLU A 173 -21.09 34.78 0.74
N LYS A 174 -21.85 33.89 1.39
CA LYS A 174 -23.32 33.99 1.38
C LYS A 174 -23.83 34.37 2.76
N ILE A 175 -24.06 35.67 2.96
CA ILE A 175 -25.05 36.15 3.93
C ILE A 175 -26.34 35.39 3.59
N CYS A 176 -26.78 34.48 4.45
CA CYS A 176 -28.14 33.94 4.33
C CYS A 176 -29.08 35.15 4.32
N PRO A 177 -29.90 35.36 3.27
CA PRO A 177 -30.86 36.44 3.30
C PRO A 177 -31.75 36.22 4.52
N LYS A 178 -31.74 37.20 5.44
CA LYS A 178 -32.61 37.20 6.63
C LYS A 178 -34.04 36.97 6.13
N ARG A 179 -34.71 35.95 6.67
CA ARG A 179 -36.12 35.71 6.33
C ARG A 179 -36.95 36.69 7.15
N ASP A 180 -38.10 37.13 6.64
CA ASP A 180 -38.99 38.03 7.40
C ASP A 180 -39.54 37.41 8.71
N VAL A 181 -39.36 36.10 8.92
CA VAL A 181 -39.63 35.41 10.20
C VAL A 181 -38.54 35.60 11.27
N ASP A 182 -37.42 36.23 10.92
CA ASP A 182 -36.31 36.57 11.85
C ASP A 182 -36.41 38.03 12.36
N LYS A 183 -37.51 38.74 12.05
CA LYS A 183 -37.88 40.05 12.63
C LYS A 183 -38.99 39.87 13.66
#